data_AF-A0A926L7K6-F1
#
_entry.id   AF-A0A926L7K6-F1
#
_cell.length_a   1.000
_cell.length_b   1.000
_cell.length_c   1.000
_cell.angle_alpha   90.00
_cell.angle_beta   90.00
_cell.angle_gamma   90.00
#
_symmetry.space_group_name_H-M   'P 1'
#
loop_
_entity.id
_entity.type
_entity.pdbx_description
1 polymer ?
#
loop_
_entity_poly.entity_id
_entity_poly.type
_entity_poly.pdbx_seq_one_letter_code
_entity_poly.pdbx_strand_id
1 'polypeptide(L)'
;MHDHRRARRAGLALAVAAGLLLTTAQATPAAADDPTRPNSAIGYPVYAGTADPVPGLPAGFRTHHTLKAQYEADLQHGDGTDFFMDRMLARRGADPSGDWLMTRGRSVFMKEHDPAELGFAGKAAYWESIDDRSAYTLTLSENGRRVALKEDVGARMQTPSHWRSTFLPEDGSGGLRVVQTKFITHENVAVTSLTITNSGTAERSFALTAASPYTTTADGRELTGTVSAKNDLTTVYPRLSGDGMRPDGGALTRTLTVPAGAGATAKVQLGFVTEELPHSLTEYRKVRGEGAAAAFRTHVRAYNRWWAENLPYTDLPDDNIEKSVYYRWWLLRYNHLDADIPGSDYQFPTSMEGVLGYNNAIALTVGMFTEDLKYLRDPAYSYGPWVSAGEVSRSGKYTDNPGDPENWSNSYTQYLSEAAWDSTSHRSRNPPPPTPRAGSPSTRSTTARNPRPPPTPRAGAAGPRRARSGCSTPGTTRCG
;
A
#
# COMPACT_ATOMS: atom_id res chain seq x y z
N MET A 1 -7.20 46.02 -65.52
CA MET A 1 -7.63 44.87 -64.69
C MET A 1 -6.60 44.53 -63.59
N HIS A 2 -6.03 45.53 -62.91
CA HIS A 2 -5.10 45.33 -61.78
C HIS A 2 -5.39 46.18 -60.52
N ASP A 3 -6.33 47.15 -60.57
CA ASP A 3 -6.60 48.04 -59.42
C ASP A 3 -7.78 47.66 -58.51
N HIS A 4 -8.69 46.78 -58.94
CA HIS A 4 -9.83 46.38 -58.10
C HIS A 4 -9.55 45.26 -57.10
N ARG A 5 -8.32 44.71 -57.05
CA ARG A 5 -7.92 43.66 -56.08
C ARG A 5 -7.11 44.18 -54.89
N ARG A 6 -6.66 45.44 -54.87
CA ARG A 6 -5.95 46.04 -53.70
C ARG A 6 -6.88 46.70 -52.70
N ALA A 7 -7.99 47.31 -53.14
CA ALA A 7 -8.94 47.97 -52.24
C ALA A 7 -9.75 47.00 -51.35
N ARG A 8 -9.99 45.76 -51.80
CA ARG A 8 -10.69 44.73 -50.99
C ARG A 8 -9.80 44.01 -49.97
N ARG A 9 -8.47 44.21 -50.00
CA ARG A 9 -7.55 43.62 -49.02
C ARG A 9 -7.18 44.56 -47.86
N ALA A 10 -7.41 45.86 -47.98
CA ALA A 10 -7.20 46.81 -46.89
C ALA A 10 -8.38 46.85 -45.90
N GLY A 11 -9.61 46.65 -46.36
CA GLY A 11 -10.81 46.68 -45.50
C GLY A 11 -11.00 45.44 -44.61
N LEU A 12 -10.52 44.26 -45.05
CA LEU A 12 -10.65 43.03 -44.26
C LEU A 12 -9.56 42.88 -43.19
N ALA A 13 -8.41 43.54 -43.37
CA ALA A 13 -7.33 43.52 -42.38
C ALA A 13 -7.62 44.42 -41.17
N LEU A 14 -8.36 45.53 -41.34
CA LEU A 14 -8.76 46.39 -40.22
C LEU A 14 -9.93 45.81 -39.40
N ALA A 15 -10.83 45.04 -39.99
CA ALA A 15 -11.96 44.45 -39.27
C ALA A 15 -11.55 43.25 -38.40
N VAL A 16 -10.53 42.47 -38.82
CA VAL A 16 -10.01 41.35 -38.02
C VAL A 16 -9.08 41.83 -36.89
N ALA A 17 -8.35 42.94 -37.09
CA ALA A 17 -7.58 43.57 -36.01
C ALA A 17 -8.47 44.23 -34.95
N ALA A 18 -9.60 44.85 -35.34
CA ALA A 18 -10.54 45.43 -34.38
C ALA A 18 -11.41 44.36 -33.66
N GLY A 19 -11.71 43.23 -34.31
CA GLY A 19 -12.47 42.13 -33.71
C GLY A 19 -11.70 41.29 -32.68
N LEU A 20 -10.38 41.20 -32.79
CA LEU A 20 -9.52 40.53 -31.79
C LEU A 20 -9.09 41.44 -30.63
N LEU A 21 -9.23 42.76 -30.75
CA LEU A 21 -8.95 43.70 -29.66
C LEU A 21 -10.13 43.94 -28.72
N LEU A 22 -11.34 43.44 -29.05
CA LEU A 22 -12.57 43.64 -28.28
C LEU A 22 -13.09 42.38 -27.57
N THR A 23 -12.40 41.24 -27.70
CA THR A 23 -12.69 40.02 -26.90
C THR A 23 -11.57 39.65 -25.93
N THR A 24 -10.46 40.40 -25.93
CA THR A 24 -9.72 40.62 -24.68
C THR A 24 -10.53 41.60 -23.83
N ALA A 25 -11.71 41.17 -23.38
CA ALA A 25 -12.13 41.55 -22.05
C ALA A 25 -10.94 41.14 -21.19
N GLN A 26 -10.14 42.12 -20.83
CA GLN A 26 -9.15 41.98 -19.80
C GLN A 26 -9.96 41.41 -18.63
N ALA A 27 -9.86 40.10 -18.42
CA ALA A 27 -9.69 39.64 -17.07
C ALA A 27 -8.42 40.36 -16.64
N THR A 28 -8.61 41.60 -16.16
CA THR A 28 -7.69 42.16 -15.18
C THR A 28 -7.40 40.99 -14.26
N PRO A 29 -6.12 40.66 -13.99
CA PRO A 29 -5.86 39.75 -12.89
C PRO A 29 -6.71 40.29 -11.76
N ALA A 30 -7.68 39.48 -11.30
CA ALA A 30 -8.54 39.90 -10.20
C ALA A 30 -7.55 40.42 -9.18
N ALA A 31 -7.60 41.73 -8.91
CA ALA A 31 -6.66 42.33 -8.01
C ALA A 31 -6.82 41.51 -6.74
N ALA A 32 -5.81 40.69 -6.42
CA ALA A 32 -5.85 39.85 -5.23
C ALA A 32 -6.02 40.72 -3.97
N ASP A 33 -5.76 42.03 -4.14
CA ASP A 33 -6.03 43.11 -3.23
C ASP A 33 -7.14 44.04 -3.77
N ASP A 34 -8.37 43.55 -3.96
CA ASP A 34 -9.54 44.42 -3.92
C ASP A 34 -9.78 44.79 -2.45
N PRO A 35 -9.46 46.03 -2.00
CA PRO A 35 -9.63 46.40 -0.59
C PRO A 35 -11.10 46.38 -0.15
N THR A 36 -12.05 46.32 -1.09
CA THR A 36 -13.47 46.16 -0.79
C THR A 36 -13.88 44.68 -0.61
N ARG A 37 -12.99 43.74 -0.96
CA ARG A 37 -13.17 42.29 -0.83
C ARG A 37 -11.88 41.61 -0.33
N PRO A 38 -11.38 41.95 0.87
CA PRO A 38 -10.17 41.35 1.40
C PRO A 38 -10.36 39.84 1.64
N ASN A 39 -9.28 39.05 1.58
CA ASN A 39 -9.33 37.61 1.86
C ASN A 39 -9.96 37.28 3.23
N SER A 40 -9.79 38.17 4.22
CA SER A 40 -10.41 38.05 5.54
C SER A 40 -11.95 38.08 5.52
N ALA A 41 -12.57 38.46 4.40
CA ALA A 41 -14.01 38.54 4.20
C ALA A 41 -14.62 37.34 3.46
N ILE A 42 -13.81 36.36 3.01
CA ILE A 42 -14.28 35.20 2.20
C ILE A 42 -15.21 34.25 2.99
N GLY A 43 -15.13 34.26 4.33
CA GLY A 43 -15.88 33.36 5.20
C GLY A 43 -15.26 31.97 5.30
N TYR A 44 -15.82 31.13 6.18
CA TYR A 44 -15.37 29.74 6.39
C TYR A 44 -16.19 28.76 5.54
N PRO A 45 -15.61 27.61 5.15
CA PRO A 45 -16.37 26.54 4.51
C PRO A 45 -17.45 26.01 5.46
N VAL A 46 -18.53 25.50 4.88
CA VAL A 46 -19.57 24.74 5.61
C VAL A 46 -19.43 23.28 5.23
N TYR A 47 -19.02 22.45 6.19
CA TYR A 47 -18.89 21.01 5.99
C TYR A 47 -20.27 20.32 6.04
N ALA A 48 -20.39 19.22 5.30
CA ALA A 48 -21.58 18.37 5.28
C ALA A 48 -21.19 16.89 5.44
N GLY A 49 -22.15 16.04 5.80
CA GLY A 49 -21.94 14.61 6.00
C GLY A 49 -22.24 14.18 7.44
N THR A 50 -21.40 13.30 7.99
CA THR A 50 -21.55 12.83 9.38
C THR A 50 -21.31 13.97 10.39
N ALA A 51 -22.09 13.98 11.47
CA ALA A 51 -21.89 14.90 12.59
C ALA A 51 -20.61 14.56 13.38
N ASP A 52 -20.19 13.29 13.36
CA ASP A 52 -19.01 12.77 14.05
C ASP A 52 -18.01 12.19 13.01
N PRO A 53 -17.19 13.02 12.34
CA PRO A 53 -16.24 12.54 11.33
C PRO A 53 -15.03 11.81 11.94
N VAL A 54 -14.66 12.12 13.17
CA VAL A 54 -13.61 11.46 13.96
C VAL A 54 -14.28 10.54 14.99
N PRO A 55 -14.03 9.22 14.97
CA PRO A 55 -14.57 8.32 15.99
C PRO A 55 -14.05 8.66 17.39
N GLY A 56 -14.82 8.36 18.43
CA GLY A 56 -14.33 8.47 19.80
C GLY A 56 -13.10 7.58 20.07
N LEU A 57 -12.22 8.03 20.96
CA LEU A 57 -11.01 7.29 21.36
C LEU A 57 -11.35 6.20 22.38
N PRO A 58 -11.28 4.90 22.04
CA PRO A 58 -11.68 3.82 22.96
C PRO A 58 -10.85 3.76 24.26
N ALA A 59 -9.59 4.19 24.22
CA ALA A 59 -8.69 4.27 25.38
C ALA A 59 -8.53 5.70 25.96
N GLY A 60 -9.31 6.67 25.47
CA GLY A 60 -9.14 8.09 25.77
C GLY A 60 -7.86 8.71 25.22
N PHE A 61 -7.70 10.01 25.37
CA PHE A 61 -6.49 10.73 24.98
C PHE A 61 -5.31 10.41 25.90
N ARG A 62 -4.10 10.35 25.33
CA ARG A 62 -2.83 10.23 26.06
C ARG A 62 -1.82 11.19 25.46
N THR A 63 -0.96 11.78 26.29
CA THR A 63 0.11 12.67 25.79
C THR A 63 1.17 11.92 24.98
N HIS A 64 1.29 10.60 25.19
CA HIS A 64 2.21 9.75 24.47
C HIS A 64 1.48 8.50 23.95
N HIS A 65 1.81 8.10 22.73
CA HIS A 65 1.37 6.83 22.14
C HIS A 65 -0.16 6.67 22.03
N THR A 66 -0.92 7.74 21.78
CA THR A 66 -2.40 7.68 21.63
C THR A 66 -2.84 6.62 20.63
N LEU A 67 -2.30 6.62 19.41
CA LEU A 67 -2.70 5.64 18.38
C LEU A 67 -2.34 4.20 18.77
N LYS A 68 -1.23 3.98 19.49
CA LYS A 68 -0.89 2.65 20.03
C LYS A 68 -1.89 2.22 21.10
N ALA A 69 -2.28 3.11 22.00
CA ALA A 69 -3.30 2.82 23.00
C ALA A 69 -4.66 2.50 22.36
N GLN A 70 -5.05 3.23 21.29
CA GLN A 70 -6.28 2.91 20.56
C GLN A 70 -6.20 1.55 19.88
N TYR A 71 -5.08 1.26 19.21
CA TYR A 71 -4.86 -0.05 18.58
C TYR A 71 -4.94 -1.20 19.60
N GLU A 72 -4.31 -1.04 20.78
CA GLU A 72 -4.35 -2.06 21.84
C GLU A 72 -5.74 -2.24 22.44
N ALA A 73 -6.54 -1.17 22.57
CA ALA A 73 -7.92 -1.24 23.02
C ALA A 73 -8.82 -1.91 21.96
N ASP A 74 -8.69 -1.54 20.69
CA ASP A 74 -9.42 -2.13 19.57
C ASP A 74 -9.10 -3.63 19.42
N LEU A 75 -7.84 -4.03 19.64
CA LEU A 75 -7.44 -5.45 19.66
C LEU A 75 -8.19 -6.29 20.71
N GLN A 76 -8.55 -5.68 21.84
CA GLN A 76 -9.25 -6.33 22.94
C GLN A 76 -10.77 -6.28 22.78
N HIS A 77 -11.28 -5.44 21.86
CA HIS A 77 -12.70 -5.27 21.61
C HIS A 77 -13.22 -6.27 20.56
N GLY A 78 -14.36 -6.89 20.83
CA GLY A 78 -14.98 -7.85 19.91
C GLY A 78 -14.04 -9.00 19.53
N ASP A 79 -13.84 -9.21 18.22
CA ASP A 79 -12.87 -10.17 17.69
C ASP A 79 -11.53 -9.51 17.27
N GLY A 80 -11.32 -8.24 17.62
CA GLY A 80 -10.12 -7.46 17.29
C GLY A 80 -9.96 -7.19 15.80
N THR A 81 -11.04 -6.81 15.12
CA THR A 81 -11.06 -6.46 13.68
C THR A 81 -11.64 -5.08 13.37
N ASP A 82 -12.12 -4.35 14.37
CA ASP A 82 -12.71 -3.02 14.19
C ASP A 82 -11.78 -1.96 14.79
N PHE A 83 -11.11 -1.21 13.92
CA PHE A 83 -10.03 -0.29 14.31
C PHE A 83 -10.38 1.17 14.04
N PHE A 84 -9.89 2.06 14.91
CA PHE A 84 -10.07 3.51 14.83
C PHE A 84 -9.89 4.10 13.43
N MET A 85 -8.79 3.79 12.75
CA MET A 85 -8.49 4.32 11.42
C MET A 85 -9.45 3.80 10.34
N ASP A 86 -9.80 2.52 10.41
CA ASP A 86 -10.77 1.93 9.49
C ASP A 86 -12.19 2.49 9.71
N ARG A 87 -12.60 2.71 10.96
CA ARG A 87 -13.88 3.36 11.29
C ARG A 87 -13.94 4.79 10.74
N MET A 88 -12.88 5.56 10.96
CA MET A 88 -12.80 6.96 10.52
C MET A 88 -12.87 7.10 8.99
N LEU A 89 -12.17 6.23 8.28
CA LEU A 89 -12.02 6.30 6.82
C LEU A 89 -12.99 5.37 6.07
N ALA A 90 -13.92 4.74 6.78
CA ALA A 90 -14.93 3.88 6.17
C ALA A 90 -15.78 4.64 5.14
N ARG A 91 -16.08 3.96 4.03
CA ARG A 91 -16.99 4.39 2.98
C ARG A 91 -18.10 3.37 2.85
N ARG A 92 -19.33 3.86 2.73
CA ARG A 92 -20.53 3.03 2.68
C ARG A 92 -21.33 3.38 1.43
N GLY A 93 -21.97 2.39 0.84
CA GLY A 93 -22.72 2.62 -0.39
C GLY A 93 -21.84 2.95 -1.59
N ALA A 94 -22.43 3.64 -2.56
CA ALA A 94 -21.74 4.26 -3.68
C ALA A 94 -21.52 5.76 -3.40
N ASP A 95 -20.93 6.09 -2.26
CA ASP A 95 -20.65 7.48 -1.87
C ASP A 95 -19.17 7.70 -1.54
N PRO A 96 -18.42 8.41 -2.41
CA PRO A 96 -18.73 8.64 -3.81
C PRO A 96 -18.68 7.32 -4.57
N SER A 97 -19.40 7.29 -5.68
CA SER A 97 -19.28 6.22 -6.65
C SER A 97 -17.91 6.29 -7.33
N GLY A 98 -17.36 5.13 -7.66
CA GLY A 98 -16.08 5.01 -8.32
C GLY A 98 -15.65 3.56 -8.44
N ASP A 99 -14.57 3.38 -9.18
CA ASP A 99 -13.89 2.13 -9.49
C ASP A 99 -12.65 1.94 -8.60
N TRP A 100 -12.68 2.45 -7.37
CA TRP A 100 -11.53 2.41 -6.46
C TRP A 100 -11.69 1.34 -5.39
N LEU A 101 -10.58 0.65 -5.12
CA LEU A 101 -10.44 -0.26 -4.00
C LEU A 101 -9.35 0.25 -3.05
N MET A 102 -9.74 0.56 -1.81
CA MET A 102 -8.83 1.14 -0.81
C MET A 102 -7.77 0.16 -0.29
N THR A 103 -8.12 -1.12 -0.17
CA THR A 103 -7.20 -2.16 0.31
C THR A 103 -6.16 -2.50 -0.76
N ARG A 104 -4.88 -2.41 -0.40
CA ARG A 104 -3.74 -2.71 -1.27
C ARG A 104 -2.58 -3.32 -0.49
N GLY A 105 -1.70 -4.00 -1.21
CA GLY A 105 -0.39 -4.43 -0.75
C GLY A 105 0.68 -3.37 -1.00
N ARG A 106 1.94 -3.72 -0.71
CA ARG A 106 3.10 -2.83 -0.91
C ARG A 106 3.39 -2.53 -2.39
N SER A 107 3.06 -3.47 -3.28
CA SER A 107 3.17 -3.27 -4.74
C SER A 107 1.92 -3.67 -5.52
N VAL A 108 0.97 -4.41 -4.94
CA VAL A 108 -0.29 -4.80 -5.59
C VAL A 108 -1.48 -3.95 -5.19
N PHE A 109 -2.23 -3.47 -6.16
CA PHE A 109 -3.49 -2.75 -5.98
C PHE A 109 -4.41 -2.97 -7.20
N MET A 110 -5.64 -2.48 -7.13
CA MET A 110 -6.53 -2.44 -8.30
C MET A 110 -6.44 -1.05 -8.93
N LYS A 111 -5.92 -0.94 -10.15
CA LYS A 111 -5.89 0.30 -10.93
C LYS A 111 -7.31 0.78 -11.23
N GLU A 112 -8.16 -0.17 -11.58
CA GLU A 112 -9.61 -0.03 -11.65
C GLU A 112 -10.21 -1.25 -10.95
N HIS A 113 -11.30 -1.07 -10.22
CA HIS A 113 -12.01 -2.10 -9.47
C HIS A 113 -13.46 -2.14 -9.93
N ASP A 114 -13.91 -3.33 -10.33
CA ASP A 114 -15.34 -3.60 -10.55
C ASP A 114 -15.97 -4.17 -9.26
N PRO A 115 -16.78 -3.37 -8.53
CA PRO A 115 -17.44 -3.83 -7.31
C PRO A 115 -18.63 -4.76 -7.55
N ALA A 116 -19.17 -4.82 -8.77
CA ALA A 116 -20.34 -5.63 -9.09
C ALA A 116 -20.00 -7.12 -9.34
N GLU A 117 -18.72 -7.46 -9.44
CA GLU A 117 -18.24 -8.82 -9.66
C GLU A 117 -17.57 -9.41 -8.40
N LEU A 118 -17.74 -10.72 -8.19
CA LEU A 118 -17.07 -11.44 -7.10
C LEU A 118 -15.59 -11.69 -7.42
N GLY A 119 -14.74 -11.63 -6.39
CA GLY A 119 -13.29 -11.67 -6.50
C GLY A 119 -12.67 -10.27 -6.64
N PHE A 120 -11.56 -10.19 -7.37
CA PHE A 120 -10.84 -8.96 -7.68
C PHE A 120 -10.94 -8.68 -9.19
N ALA A 121 -12.16 -8.33 -9.60
CA ALA A 121 -12.47 -7.90 -10.95
C ALA A 121 -12.04 -6.44 -11.21
N GLY A 122 -11.63 -6.13 -12.44
CA GLY A 122 -11.12 -4.82 -12.85
C GLY A 122 -9.72 -4.93 -13.45
N LYS A 123 -8.84 -3.97 -13.18
CA LYS A 123 -7.46 -3.94 -13.67
C LYS A 123 -6.49 -4.14 -12.51
N ALA A 124 -5.89 -5.33 -12.43
CA ALA A 124 -4.90 -5.63 -11.40
C ALA A 124 -3.56 -4.97 -11.72
N ALA A 125 -2.97 -4.32 -10.73
CA ALA A 125 -1.66 -3.69 -10.83
C ALA A 125 -0.64 -4.39 -9.94
N TYR A 126 0.58 -4.57 -10.47
CA TYR A 126 1.80 -4.77 -9.70
C TYR A 126 2.73 -3.63 -10.12
N TRP A 127 2.97 -2.67 -9.22
CA TRP A 127 3.48 -1.32 -9.50
C TRP A 127 2.58 -0.48 -10.43
N GLU A 128 2.19 -0.99 -11.59
CA GLU A 128 1.21 -0.47 -12.54
C GLU A 128 0.33 -1.63 -13.05
N SER A 129 -0.78 -1.33 -13.72
CA SER A 129 -1.61 -2.30 -14.43
C SER A 129 -0.73 -3.26 -15.23
N ILE A 130 -0.87 -4.56 -14.94
CA ILE A 130 -0.07 -5.60 -15.59
C ILE A 130 -0.40 -5.63 -17.08
N ASP A 131 -1.69 -5.79 -17.39
CA ASP A 131 -2.23 -5.80 -18.76
C ASP A 131 -3.75 -5.52 -18.81
N ASP A 132 -4.26 -4.70 -17.88
CA ASP A 132 -5.66 -4.29 -17.79
C ASP A 132 -6.68 -5.43 -17.56
N ARG A 133 -6.22 -6.57 -17.06
CA ARG A 133 -7.11 -7.69 -16.69
C ARG A 133 -7.28 -7.85 -15.18
N SER A 134 -8.38 -8.49 -14.80
CA SER A 134 -8.72 -8.83 -13.42
C SER A 134 -7.63 -9.68 -12.77
N ALA A 135 -7.46 -9.55 -11.46
CA ALA A 135 -6.60 -10.47 -10.70
C ALA A 135 -7.21 -11.88 -10.73
N TYR A 136 -8.47 -12.00 -10.33
CA TYR A 136 -9.29 -13.20 -10.53
C TYR A 136 -10.77 -12.87 -10.31
N THR A 137 -11.65 -13.68 -10.89
CA THR A 137 -13.10 -13.63 -10.65
C THR A 137 -13.60 -14.91 -10.00
N LEU A 138 -14.70 -14.81 -9.27
CA LEU A 138 -15.40 -15.95 -8.67
C LEU A 138 -16.78 -16.10 -9.29
N THR A 139 -17.15 -17.32 -9.67
CA THR A 139 -18.48 -17.62 -10.22
C THR A 139 -19.14 -18.73 -9.42
N LEU A 140 -20.42 -18.56 -9.09
CA LEU A 140 -21.27 -19.62 -8.58
C LEU A 140 -22.13 -20.18 -9.72
N SER A 141 -22.21 -21.50 -9.83
CA SER A 141 -23.10 -22.19 -10.74
C SER A 141 -23.91 -23.26 -10.02
N GLU A 142 -25.19 -23.39 -10.36
CA GLU A 142 -26.10 -24.42 -9.85
C GLU A 142 -26.66 -25.19 -11.06
N ASN A 143 -26.64 -26.52 -11.02
CA ASN A 143 -27.08 -27.38 -12.13
C ASN A 143 -26.46 -27.01 -13.50
N GLY A 144 -25.17 -26.64 -13.49
CA GLY A 144 -24.43 -26.25 -14.69
C GLY A 144 -24.71 -24.85 -15.23
N ARG A 145 -25.56 -24.04 -14.56
CA ARG A 145 -25.90 -22.67 -14.97
C ARG A 145 -25.32 -21.66 -13.98
N ARG A 146 -24.70 -20.58 -14.48
CA ARG A 146 -24.24 -19.46 -13.63
C ARG A 146 -25.42 -18.84 -12.89
N VAL A 147 -25.25 -18.63 -11.58
CA VAL A 147 -26.15 -17.83 -10.76
C VAL A 147 -25.84 -16.37 -11.05
N ALA A 148 -26.80 -15.64 -11.63
CA ALA A 148 -26.68 -14.20 -11.85
C ALA A 148 -26.85 -13.49 -10.49
N LEU A 149 -25.81 -12.78 -10.07
CA LEU A 149 -25.75 -12.09 -8.78
C LEU A 149 -25.66 -10.59 -9.02
N LYS A 150 -26.45 -9.82 -8.27
CA LYS A 150 -26.41 -8.36 -8.23
C LYS A 150 -25.97 -7.90 -6.86
N GLU A 151 -25.05 -6.94 -6.85
CA GLU A 151 -24.62 -6.30 -5.61
C GLU A 151 -25.77 -5.47 -4.99
N ASP A 152 -26.00 -5.66 -3.70
CA ASP A 152 -26.70 -4.69 -2.86
C ASP A 152 -25.72 -3.59 -2.45
N VAL A 153 -25.66 -2.54 -3.27
CA VAL A 153 -24.77 -1.40 -3.06
C VAL A 153 -24.99 -0.76 -1.68
N GLY A 154 -26.22 -0.77 -1.13
CA GLY A 154 -26.50 -0.23 0.20
C GLY A 154 -25.76 -0.96 1.32
N ALA A 155 -25.41 -2.22 1.10
CA ALA A 155 -24.63 -3.04 2.02
C ALA A 155 -23.11 -2.95 1.80
N ARG A 156 -22.65 -2.21 0.77
CA ARG A 156 -21.22 -2.03 0.49
C ARG A 156 -20.56 -1.23 1.60
N MET A 157 -19.41 -1.71 2.04
CA MET A 157 -18.52 -1.00 2.94
C MET A 157 -17.07 -1.24 2.52
N GLN A 158 -16.27 -0.18 2.42
CA GLN A 158 -14.82 -0.31 2.29
C GLN A 158 -14.09 0.59 3.30
N THR A 159 -12.99 0.08 3.80
CA THR A 159 -12.03 0.76 4.66
C THR A 159 -10.65 0.69 4.00
N PRO A 160 -9.66 1.46 4.49
CA PRO A 160 -8.27 1.26 4.13
C PRO A 160 -7.82 -0.20 4.15
N SER A 161 -8.24 -1.01 5.14
CA SER A 161 -7.77 -2.40 5.25
C SER A 161 -8.55 -3.40 4.41
N HIS A 162 -9.85 -3.20 4.14
CA HIS A 162 -10.67 -4.23 3.48
C HIS A 162 -11.95 -3.68 2.81
N TRP A 163 -12.54 -4.50 1.94
CA TRP A 163 -13.82 -4.25 1.29
C TRP A 163 -14.81 -5.37 1.61
N ARG A 164 -16.09 -5.03 1.76
CA ARG A 164 -17.19 -5.96 2.03
C ARG A 164 -18.46 -5.53 1.29
N SER A 165 -19.21 -6.47 0.73
CA SER A 165 -20.54 -6.20 0.19
C SER A 165 -21.40 -7.46 0.14
N THR A 166 -22.69 -7.26 -0.07
CA THR A 166 -23.69 -8.33 -0.20
C THR A 166 -24.14 -8.45 -1.65
N PHE A 167 -24.36 -9.67 -2.11
CA PHE A 167 -24.85 -10.00 -3.43
C PHE A 167 -26.06 -10.91 -3.32
N LEU A 168 -27.09 -10.63 -4.11
CA LEU A 168 -28.36 -11.34 -4.15
C LEU A 168 -28.62 -11.83 -5.58
N PRO A 169 -29.31 -12.97 -5.77
CA PRO A 169 -29.70 -13.41 -7.10
C PRO A 169 -30.58 -12.38 -7.81
N GLU A 170 -30.29 -12.11 -9.09
CA GLU A 170 -31.08 -11.18 -9.90
C GLU A 170 -32.51 -11.65 -10.14
N ASP A 171 -32.68 -12.96 -10.28
CA ASP A 171 -33.98 -13.61 -10.45
C ASP A 171 -34.81 -13.66 -9.16
N GLY A 172 -34.27 -13.15 -8.05
CA GLY A 172 -34.90 -13.20 -6.74
C GLY A 172 -35.05 -14.61 -6.19
N SER A 173 -34.30 -15.60 -6.69
CA SER A 173 -34.37 -17.00 -6.24
C SER A 173 -34.22 -17.08 -4.71
N GLY A 174 -35.35 -17.44 -4.09
CA GLY A 174 -35.79 -16.99 -2.77
C GLY A 174 -35.05 -17.59 -1.58
N GLY A 175 -33.80 -17.16 -1.38
CA GLY A 175 -33.10 -17.39 -0.13
C GLY A 175 -31.58 -17.49 -0.24
N LEU A 176 -30.99 -17.26 -1.41
CA LEU A 176 -29.53 -17.15 -1.51
C LEU A 176 -29.08 -15.73 -1.15
N ARG A 177 -28.07 -15.64 -0.28
CA ARG A 177 -27.34 -14.40 -0.03
C ARG A 177 -25.85 -14.70 -0.01
N VAL A 178 -25.07 -13.96 -0.78
CA VAL A 178 -23.61 -14.09 -0.83
C VAL A 178 -22.97 -12.84 -0.25
N VAL A 179 -22.21 -12.97 0.82
CA VAL A 179 -21.46 -11.86 1.39
C VAL A 179 -19.98 -12.04 1.08
N GLN A 180 -19.41 -11.08 0.36
CA GLN A 180 -18.00 -11.05 0.02
C GLN A 180 -17.25 -10.16 1.01
N THR A 181 -16.09 -10.61 1.48
CA THR A 181 -15.09 -9.76 2.14
C THR A 181 -13.75 -10.00 1.46
N LYS A 182 -13.07 -8.93 1.05
CA LYS A 182 -11.81 -9.03 0.33
C LYS A 182 -10.80 -7.99 0.79
N PHE A 183 -9.53 -8.36 0.70
CA PHE A 183 -8.40 -7.53 1.10
C PHE A 183 -7.12 -7.97 0.40
N ILE A 184 -6.14 -7.07 0.30
CA ILE A 184 -4.80 -7.39 -0.20
C ILE A 184 -3.84 -7.25 0.98
N THR A 185 -3.09 -8.30 1.30
CA THR A 185 -2.11 -8.26 2.40
C THR A 185 -0.91 -7.36 2.04
N HIS A 186 -0.14 -6.96 3.05
CA HIS A 186 1.07 -6.15 2.84
C HIS A 186 2.01 -6.79 1.80
N GLU A 187 2.20 -8.10 1.88
CA GLU A 187 3.05 -8.89 0.98
C GLU A 187 2.28 -9.41 -0.25
N ASN A 188 1.35 -8.60 -0.77
CA ASN A 188 0.74 -8.74 -2.09
C ASN A 188 -0.07 -10.03 -2.31
N VAL A 189 -0.81 -10.47 -1.29
CA VAL A 189 -1.77 -11.58 -1.42
C VAL A 189 -3.19 -11.03 -1.47
N ALA A 190 -3.84 -11.11 -2.63
CA ALA A 190 -5.25 -10.76 -2.79
C ALA A 190 -6.13 -11.91 -2.27
N VAL A 191 -6.99 -11.64 -1.31
CA VAL A 191 -7.81 -12.65 -0.61
C VAL A 191 -9.29 -12.29 -0.71
N THR A 192 -10.12 -13.28 -1.04
CA THR A 192 -11.58 -13.16 -1.02
C THR A 192 -12.17 -14.27 -0.17
N SER A 193 -13.00 -13.89 0.79
CA SER A 193 -13.89 -14.80 1.53
C SER A 193 -15.32 -14.58 1.07
N LEU A 194 -16.03 -15.67 0.78
CA LEU A 194 -17.47 -15.69 0.52
C LEU A 194 -18.18 -16.38 1.66
N THR A 195 -19.22 -15.76 2.20
CA THR A 195 -20.21 -16.41 3.07
C THR A 195 -21.51 -16.55 2.30
N ILE A 196 -21.89 -17.77 1.97
CA ILE A 196 -23.05 -18.09 1.15
C ILE A 196 -24.11 -18.65 2.10
N THR A 197 -25.22 -17.93 2.24
CA THR A 197 -26.36 -18.31 3.09
C THR A 197 -27.50 -18.81 2.22
N ASN A 198 -28.11 -19.94 2.60
CA ASN A 198 -29.32 -20.49 2.00
C ASN A 198 -30.44 -20.44 3.04
N SER A 199 -31.34 -19.47 2.93
CA SER A 199 -32.55 -19.38 3.77
C SER A 199 -33.75 -20.14 3.19
N GLY A 200 -33.54 -20.95 2.14
CA GLY A 200 -34.55 -21.86 1.61
C GLY A 200 -34.75 -23.08 2.51
N THR A 201 -35.68 -23.95 2.10
CA THR A 201 -36.09 -25.15 2.85
C THR A 201 -35.37 -26.43 2.43
N ALA A 202 -34.60 -26.40 1.33
CA ALA A 202 -33.83 -27.52 0.81
C ALA A 202 -32.34 -27.19 0.73
N GLU A 203 -31.50 -28.22 0.85
CA GLU A 203 -30.07 -28.10 0.58
C GLU A 203 -29.81 -27.68 -0.87
N ARG A 204 -28.80 -26.84 -1.07
CA ARG A 204 -28.37 -26.39 -2.39
C ARG A 204 -26.89 -26.69 -2.59
N SER A 205 -26.52 -27.09 -3.80
CA SER A 205 -25.14 -27.39 -4.16
C SER A 205 -24.70 -26.49 -5.31
N PHE A 206 -23.60 -25.76 -5.10
CA PHE A 206 -23.04 -24.84 -6.06
C PHE A 206 -21.65 -25.32 -6.51
N ALA A 207 -21.36 -25.26 -7.80
CA ALA A 207 -19.98 -25.22 -8.26
C ALA A 207 -19.45 -23.80 -8.07
N LEU A 208 -18.44 -23.66 -7.21
CA LEU A 208 -17.68 -22.42 -7.06
C LEU A 208 -16.43 -22.53 -7.92
N THR A 209 -16.27 -21.60 -8.87
CA THR A 209 -15.13 -21.54 -9.77
C THR A 209 -14.35 -20.24 -9.55
N ALA A 210 -13.03 -20.34 -9.42
CA ALA A 210 -12.11 -19.21 -9.36
C ALA A 210 -11.18 -19.25 -10.58
N ALA A 211 -11.15 -18.18 -11.36
CA ALA A 211 -10.32 -18.09 -12.56
C ALA A 211 -9.46 -16.83 -12.52
N SER A 212 -8.17 -16.98 -12.82
CA SER A 212 -7.22 -15.89 -12.98
C SER A 212 -6.57 -15.97 -14.36
N PRO A 213 -6.46 -14.87 -15.10
CA PRO A 213 -5.71 -14.85 -16.35
C PRO A 213 -4.20 -15.07 -16.14
N TYR A 214 -3.71 -14.94 -14.90
CA TYR A 214 -2.29 -15.03 -14.57
C TYR A 214 -1.88 -16.39 -14.00
N THR A 215 -2.81 -17.33 -13.80
CA THR A 215 -2.52 -18.68 -13.28
C THR A 215 -3.28 -19.75 -14.04
N THR A 216 -2.64 -20.43 -14.97
CA THR A 216 -3.27 -21.47 -15.81
C THR A 216 -2.60 -22.83 -15.70
N THR A 217 -1.43 -22.91 -15.05
CA THR A 217 -0.67 -24.16 -14.91
C THR A 217 -0.97 -24.81 -13.56
N ALA A 218 -1.37 -26.08 -13.56
CA ALA A 218 -1.64 -26.80 -12.32
C ALA A 218 -0.34 -27.18 -11.59
N ASP A 219 -0.25 -26.84 -10.30
CA ASP A 219 0.79 -27.28 -9.36
C ASP A 219 0.11 -27.85 -8.11
N GLY A 220 -0.06 -29.17 -8.08
CA GLY A 220 -0.74 -29.87 -6.99
C GLY A 220 -2.20 -29.44 -6.81
N ARG A 221 -2.48 -28.61 -5.79
CA ARG A 221 -3.82 -28.08 -5.48
C ARG A 221 -3.95 -26.59 -5.80
N GLU A 222 -3.03 -26.05 -6.58
CA GLU A 222 -2.93 -24.64 -6.91
C GLU A 222 -2.87 -24.47 -8.43
N LEU A 223 -3.12 -23.25 -8.90
CA LEU A 223 -2.70 -22.82 -10.23
C LEU A 223 -1.57 -21.82 -10.09
N THR A 224 -0.58 -21.91 -10.97
CA THR A 224 0.56 -21.01 -11.03
C THR A 224 0.70 -20.40 -12.42
N GLY A 225 1.48 -19.34 -12.51
CA GLY A 225 1.87 -18.75 -13.78
C GLY A 225 3.11 -17.88 -13.65
N THR A 226 3.40 -17.16 -14.73
CA THR A 226 4.51 -16.24 -14.83
C THR A 226 4.07 -15.09 -15.72
N VAL A 227 4.28 -13.86 -15.28
CA VAL A 227 3.88 -12.65 -16.01
C VAL A 227 4.90 -11.55 -15.76
N SER A 228 5.35 -10.87 -16.83
CA SER A 228 6.15 -9.65 -16.69
C SER A 228 5.30 -8.55 -16.09
N ALA A 229 5.82 -7.83 -15.11
CA ALA A 229 5.23 -6.54 -14.75
C ALA A 229 5.38 -5.55 -15.93
N LYS A 230 4.57 -4.50 -15.94
CA LYS A 230 4.65 -3.42 -16.94
C LYS A 230 6.10 -2.95 -17.11
N ASN A 231 6.51 -2.70 -18.36
CA ASN A 231 7.87 -2.32 -18.79
C ASN A 231 8.97 -3.36 -18.51
N ASP A 232 8.58 -4.63 -18.29
CA ASP A 232 9.51 -5.72 -17.97
C ASP A 232 10.42 -5.43 -16.76
N LEU A 233 9.93 -4.62 -15.81
CA LEU A 233 10.71 -4.22 -14.63
C LEU A 233 11.04 -5.40 -13.71
N THR A 234 10.13 -6.36 -13.61
CA THR A 234 10.33 -7.60 -12.85
C THR A 234 9.41 -8.69 -13.39
N THR A 235 9.62 -9.92 -12.93
CA THR A 235 8.76 -11.06 -13.21
C THR A 235 7.95 -11.41 -11.97
N VAL A 236 6.63 -11.45 -12.12
CA VAL A 236 5.72 -11.98 -11.10
C VAL A 236 5.44 -13.45 -11.39
N TYR A 237 5.38 -14.25 -10.32
CA TYR A 237 5.09 -15.68 -10.31
C TYR A 237 3.77 -15.96 -9.57
N PRO A 238 2.60 -15.64 -10.15
CA PRO A 238 1.35 -15.68 -9.42
C PRO A 238 0.97 -17.10 -9.00
N ARG A 239 0.34 -17.23 -7.82
CA ARG A 239 -0.16 -18.51 -7.29
C ARG A 239 -1.59 -18.37 -6.79
N LEU A 240 -2.53 -19.07 -7.41
CA LEU A 240 -3.94 -19.10 -7.04
C LEU A 240 -4.26 -20.38 -6.25
N SER A 241 -4.91 -20.25 -5.11
CA SER A 241 -5.46 -21.39 -4.36
C SER A 241 -6.77 -21.02 -3.68
N GLY A 242 -7.57 -22.03 -3.34
CA GLY A 242 -8.79 -21.85 -2.57
C GLY A 242 -9.09 -23.06 -1.69
N ASP A 243 -9.78 -22.83 -0.58
CA ASP A 243 -10.00 -23.83 0.46
C ASP A 243 -10.84 -25.00 -0.08
N GLY A 244 -10.21 -26.16 -0.22
CA GLY A 244 -10.83 -27.37 -0.77
C GLY A 244 -11.04 -27.35 -2.29
N MET A 245 -10.51 -26.35 -3.01
CA MET A 245 -10.60 -26.27 -4.47
C MET A 245 -9.50 -27.08 -5.15
N ARG A 246 -9.75 -27.49 -6.40
CA ARG A 246 -8.79 -28.23 -7.24
C ARG A 246 -8.72 -27.64 -8.65
N PRO A 247 -7.55 -27.70 -9.31
CA PRO A 247 -7.42 -27.33 -10.71
C PRO A 247 -8.37 -28.13 -11.61
N ASP A 248 -9.06 -27.44 -12.51
CA ASP A 248 -9.90 -27.98 -13.58
C ASP A 248 -9.95 -26.96 -14.72
N GLY A 249 -9.52 -27.33 -15.93
CA GLY A 249 -9.61 -26.48 -17.12
C GLY A 249 -8.92 -25.10 -17.00
N GLY A 250 -7.83 -24.97 -16.23
CA GLY A 250 -7.15 -23.69 -16.00
C GLY A 250 -7.83 -22.77 -14.99
N ALA A 251 -8.85 -23.26 -14.28
CA ALA A 251 -9.49 -22.62 -13.14
C ALA A 251 -9.41 -23.52 -11.89
N LEU A 252 -9.72 -22.97 -10.72
CA LEU A 252 -9.95 -23.78 -9.52
C LEU A 252 -11.45 -24.00 -9.36
N THR A 253 -11.87 -25.22 -9.07
CA THR A 253 -13.28 -25.55 -8.82
C THR A 253 -13.46 -26.34 -7.53
N ARG A 254 -14.64 -26.18 -6.92
CA ARG A 254 -15.14 -27.00 -5.82
C ARG A 254 -16.66 -27.01 -5.81
N THR A 255 -17.26 -28.14 -5.46
CA THR A 255 -18.67 -28.20 -5.06
C THR A 255 -18.83 -27.73 -3.61
N LEU A 256 -19.65 -26.71 -3.41
CA LEU A 256 -20.04 -26.16 -2.12
C LEU A 256 -21.52 -26.48 -1.85
N THR A 257 -21.75 -27.31 -0.84
CA THR A 257 -23.09 -27.68 -0.38
C THR A 257 -23.49 -26.78 0.79
N VAL A 258 -24.67 -26.16 0.69
CA VAL A 258 -25.22 -25.21 1.66
C VAL A 258 -26.57 -25.73 2.16
N PRO A 259 -26.64 -26.24 3.41
CA PRO A 259 -27.89 -26.74 3.98
C PRO A 259 -28.98 -25.67 4.05
N ALA A 260 -30.23 -26.12 4.10
CA ALA A 260 -31.38 -25.26 4.35
C ALA A 260 -31.22 -24.51 5.69
N GLY A 261 -31.50 -23.21 5.70
CA GLY A 261 -31.38 -22.35 6.88
C GLY A 261 -29.95 -22.09 7.37
N ALA A 262 -28.92 -22.53 6.64
CA ALA A 262 -27.53 -22.44 7.06
C ALA A 262 -26.66 -21.65 6.08
N GLY A 263 -25.38 -21.49 6.42
CA GLY A 263 -24.38 -20.87 5.55
C GLY A 263 -23.12 -21.72 5.42
N ALA A 264 -22.40 -21.51 4.32
CA ALA A 264 -21.09 -22.08 4.08
C ALA A 264 -20.08 -20.97 3.71
N THR A 265 -18.81 -21.19 4.04
CA THR A 265 -17.73 -20.24 3.73
C THR A 265 -16.76 -20.84 2.73
N ALA A 266 -16.29 -20.02 1.80
CA ALA A 266 -15.18 -20.33 0.91
C ALA A 266 -14.16 -19.19 0.95
N LYS A 267 -12.88 -19.52 0.86
CA LYS A 267 -11.79 -18.56 0.71
C LYS A 267 -10.98 -18.90 -0.54
N VAL A 268 -10.63 -17.86 -1.29
CA VAL A 268 -9.72 -17.90 -2.45
C VAL A 268 -8.64 -16.85 -2.23
N GLN A 269 -7.41 -17.15 -2.62
CA GLN A 269 -6.28 -16.24 -2.54
C GLN A 269 -5.38 -16.35 -3.78
N LEU A 270 -4.92 -15.20 -4.27
CA LEU A 270 -3.90 -15.06 -5.30
C LEU A 270 -2.69 -14.34 -4.70
N GLY A 271 -1.56 -15.03 -4.61
CA GLY A 271 -0.28 -14.41 -4.25
C GLY A 271 0.42 -13.89 -5.49
N PHE A 272 0.80 -12.61 -5.51
CA PHE A 272 1.68 -12.03 -6.52
C PHE A 272 3.12 -12.14 -6.03
N VAL A 273 3.73 -13.30 -6.27
CA VAL A 273 5.05 -13.63 -5.75
C VAL A 273 6.14 -13.06 -6.66
N THR A 274 7.18 -12.48 -6.08
CA THR A 274 8.41 -12.08 -6.80
C THR A 274 9.64 -12.59 -6.05
N GLU A 275 10.80 -12.63 -6.71
CA GLU A 275 12.03 -13.15 -6.11
C GLU A 275 12.64 -12.15 -5.12
N GLU A 276 12.56 -10.87 -5.45
CA GLU A 276 13.03 -9.73 -4.67
C GLU A 276 12.23 -9.52 -3.37
N LEU A 277 10.96 -9.94 -3.34
CA LEU A 277 10.13 -9.94 -2.14
C LEU A 277 9.90 -11.38 -1.64
N PRO A 278 10.88 -12.05 -1.01
CA PRO A 278 10.74 -13.44 -0.56
C PRO A 278 9.62 -13.64 0.47
N HIS A 279 9.22 -12.56 1.16
CA HIS A 279 8.08 -12.56 2.07
C HIS A 279 6.73 -12.74 1.37
N SER A 280 6.60 -12.40 0.08
CA SER A 280 5.37 -12.62 -0.71
C SER A 280 4.99 -14.10 -0.79
N LEU A 281 5.94 -14.98 -1.06
CA LEU A 281 5.72 -16.44 -1.06
C LEU A 281 5.40 -16.97 0.34
N THR A 282 6.06 -16.42 1.36
CA THR A 282 5.86 -16.84 2.75
C THR A 282 4.47 -16.44 3.26
N GLU A 283 4.03 -15.20 3.00
CA GLU A 283 2.71 -14.72 3.36
C GLU A 283 1.63 -15.47 2.57
N TYR A 284 1.84 -15.74 1.27
CA TYR A 284 0.92 -16.56 0.49
C TYR A 284 0.70 -17.94 1.11
N ARG A 285 1.79 -18.65 1.46
CA ARG A 285 1.72 -19.98 2.08
C ARG A 285 1.01 -19.94 3.43
N LYS A 286 1.25 -18.90 4.22
CA LYS A 286 0.57 -18.67 5.51
C LYS A 286 -0.93 -18.44 5.31
N VAL A 287 -1.33 -17.49 4.46
CA VAL A 287 -2.73 -17.18 4.15
C VAL A 287 -3.47 -18.39 3.59
N ARG A 288 -2.79 -19.20 2.77
CA ARG A 288 -3.33 -20.47 2.26
C ARG A 288 -3.60 -21.47 3.39
N GLY A 289 -2.74 -21.54 4.40
CA GLY A 289 -2.89 -22.43 5.56
C GLY A 289 -3.92 -21.95 6.59
N GLU A 290 -4.24 -20.65 6.60
CA GLU A 290 -5.22 -20.05 7.50
C GLU A 290 -6.65 -20.21 6.97
N GLY A 291 -7.63 -20.36 7.86
CA GLY A 291 -9.05 -20.23 7.50
C GLY A 291 -9.45 -18.77 7.29
N ALA A 292 -10.58 -18.53 6.60
CA ALA A 292 -11.06 -17.19 6.23
C ALA A 292 -11.02 -16.14 7.35
N ALA A 293 -11.60 -16.46 8.52
CA ALA A 293 -11.66 -15.54 9.65
C ALA A 293 -10.27 -15.27 10.26
N ALA A 294 -9.38 -16.26 10.25
CA ALA A 294 -8.01 -16.08 10.75
C ALA A 294 -7.21 -15.18 9.81
N ALA A 295 -7.27 -15.42 8.49
CA ALA A 295 -6.62 -14.59 7.48
C ALA A 295 -7.08 -13.13 7.55
N PHE A 296 -8.39 -12.91 7.68
CA PHE A 296 -8.96 -11.57 7.84
C PHE A 296 -8.45 -10.88 9.12
N ARG A 297 -8.52 -11.55 10.27
CA ARG A 297 -8.00 -11.00 11.54
C ARG A 297 -6.52 -10.66 11.46
N THR A 298 -5.70 -11.58 10.94
CA THR A 298 -4.26 -11.37 10.78
C THR A 298 -3.98 -10.13 9.93
N HIS A 299 -4.65 -10.02 8.79
CA HIS A 299 -4.50 -8.89 7.86
C HIS A 299 -4.92 -7.56 8.49
N VAL A 300 -6.15 -7.44 8.98
CA VAL A 300 -6.68 -6.15 9.46
C VAL A 300 -5.91 -5.66 10.68
N ARG A 301 -5.46 -6.56 11.56
CA ARG A 301 -4.57 -6.23 12.69
C ARG A 301 -3.20 -5.75 12.23
N ALA A 302 -2.61 -6.39 11.23
CA ALA A 302 -1.32 -5.98 10.68
C ALA A 302 -1.42 -4.63 9.96
N TYR A 303 -2.47 -4.44 9.15
CA TYR A 303 -2.71 -3.20 8.41
C TYR A 303 -2.87 -2.00 9.35
N ASN A 304 -3.64 -2.16 10.44
CA ASN A 304 -3.90 -1.08 11.40
C ASN A 304 -2.76 -0.83 12.38
N ARG A 305 -1.96 -1.86 12.70
CA ARG A 305 -0.75 -1.68 13.51
C ARG A 305 0.22 -0.68 12.90
N TRP A 306 0.29 -0.65 11.57
CA TRP A 306 1.11 0.31 10.85
C TRP A 306 0.81 1.76 11.26
N TRP A 307 -0.46 2.13 11.47
CA TRP A 307 -0.84 3.48 11.91
C TRP A 307 -0.31 3.77 13.32
N ALA A 308 -0.46 2.82 14.23
CA ALA A 308 0.03 2.94 15.60
C ALA A 308 1.56 3.08 15.67
N GLU A 309 2.28 2.41 14.76
CA GLU A 309 3.74 2.43 14.71
C GLU A 309 4.27 3.66 13.98
N ASN A 310 3.63 4.10 12.89
CA ASN A 310 4.21 5.10 11.99
C ASN A 310 3.62 6.50 12.18
N LEU A 311 2.36 6.62 12.59
CA LEU A 311 1.64 7.89 12.45
C LEU A 311 1.71 8.76 13.71
N PRO A 312 2.03 10.06 13.61
CA PRO A 312 1.76 11.00 14.70
C PRO A 312 0.25 11.06 14.97
N TYR A 313 -0.13 11.22 16.24
CA TYR A 313 -1.52 11.49 16.58
C TYR A 313 -1.78 12.99 16.42
N THR A 314 -2.84 13.33 15.68
CA THR A 314 -3.30 14.71 15.49
C THR A 314 -4.70 14.83 16.07
N ASP A 315 -4.92 15.91 16.81
CA ASP A 315 -6.18 16.27 17.47
C ASP A 315 -6.45 17.75 17.17
N LEU A 316 -7.56 18.06 16.51
CA LEU A 316 -7.94 19.41 16.11
C LEU A 316 -9.35 19.75 16.60
N PRO A 317 -9.64 21.02 16.94
CA PRO A 317 -10.99 21.44 17.33
C PRO A 317 -12.07 21.27 16.24
N ASP A 318 -11.67 21.07 14.98
CA ASP A 318 -12.58 20.82 13.86
C ASP A 318 -12.34 19.41 13.31
N ASP A 319 -13.23 18.50 13.68
CA ASP A 319 -13.17 17.09 13.29
C ASP A 319 -13.20 16.88 11.76
N ASN A 320 -13.75 17.82 10.99
CA ASN A 320 -13.75 17.71 9.51
C ASN A 320 -12.32 17.91 8.98
N ILE A 321 -11.61 18.90 9.52
CA ILE A 321 -10.21 19.14 9.19
C ILE A 321 -9.36 17.97 9.72
N GLU A 322 -9.61 17.50 10.93
CA GLU A 322 -8.89 16.35 11.49
C GLU A 322 -9.04 15.10 10.63
N LYS A 323 -10.25 14.74 10.24
CA LYS A 323 -10.50 13.62 9.32
C LYS A 323 -9.75 13.81 8.00
N SER A 324 -9.72 15.03 7.46
CA SER A 324 -8.98 15.32 6.22
C SER A 324 -7.47 15.08 6.37
N VAL A 325 -6.89 15.36 7.54
CA VAL A 325 -5.49 15.08 7.85
C VAL A 325 -5.24 13.56 7.90
N TYR A 326 -6.10 12.79 8.57
CA TYR A 326 -5.98 11.32 8.57
C TYR A 326 -6.21 10.70 7.19
N TYR A 327 -7.12 11.26 6.40
CA TYR A 327 -7.28 10.86 5.01
C TYR A 327 -6.03 11.17 4.18
N ARG A 328 -5.37 12.32 4.40
CA ARG A 328 -4.09 12.66 3.76
C ARG A 328 -2.98 11.68 4.12
N TRP A 329 -2.91 11.22 5.37
CA TRP A 329 -1.98 10.15 5.75
C TRP A 329 -2.27 8.83 5.04
N TRP A 330 -3.54 8.49 4.87
CA TRP A 330 -3.92 7.36 4.04
C TRP A 330 -3.53 7.56 2.58
N LEU A 331 -3.74 8.74 1.99
CA LEU A 331 -3.32 9.05 0.62
C LEU A 331 -1.82 8.85 0.44
N LEU A 332 -1.01 9.36 1.36
CA LEU A 332 0.45 9.21 1.32
C LEU A 332 0.89 7.75 1.40
N ARG A 333 0.24 6.93 2.23
CA ARG A 333 0.51 5.49 2.31
C ARG A 333 -0.01 4.73 1.09
N TYR A 334 -1.19 5.09 0.58
CA TYR A 334 -1.82 4.43 -0.56
C TYR A 334 -1.08 4.72 -1.86
N ASN A 335 -0.56 5.95 -2.01
CA ASN A 335 0.28 6.39 -3.11
C ASN A 335 1.77 6.19 -2.81
N HIS A 336 2.11 5.07 -2.19
CA HIS A 336 3.49 4.66 -1.93
C HIS A 336 3.73 3.30 -2.57
N LEU A 337 4.80 3.18 -3.33
CA LEU A 337 5.25 1.94 -3.94
C LEU A 337 6.47 1.45 -3.19
N ASP A 338 6.44 0.20 -2.76
CA ASP A 338 7.56 -0.46 -2.07
C ASP A 338 7.68 -1.88 -2.64
N ALA A 339 8.28 -1.98 -3.83
CA ALA A 339 8.35 -3.20 -4.63
C ALA A 339 9.71 -3.91 -4.56
N ASP A 340 10.76 -3.22 -4.10
CA ASP A 340 12.15 -3.72 -4.03
C ASP A 340 12.66 -4.28 -5.36
N ILE A 341 12.21 -3.72 -6.49
CA ILE A 341 12.54 -4.23 -7.82
C ILE A 341 14.05 -4.07 -8.04
N PRO A 342 14.77 -5.16 -8.39
CA PRO A 342 16.22 -5.11 -8.53
C PRO A 342 16.60 -4.32 -9.79
N GLY A 343 17.71 -3.57 -9.71
CA GLY A 343 18.15 -2.67 -10.77
C GLY A 343 18.03 -1.22 -10.31
N SER A 344 17.71 -0.31 -11.24
CA SER A 344 17.60 1.12 -10.93
C SER A 344 16.17 1.61 -10.71
N ASP A 345 15.16 0.83 -11.12
CA ASP A 345 13.76 1.25 -11.09
C ASP A 345 13.04 0.63 -9.89
N TYR A 346 12.54 1.48 -8.98
CA TYR A 346 11.74 1.09 -7.82
C TYR A 346 12.37 0.09 -6.83
N GLN A 347 13.70 0.09 -6.71
CA GLN A 347 14.42 -0.62 -5.65
C GLN A 347 14.09 -0.06 -4.25
N PHE A 348 13.83 1.25 -4.16
CA PHE A 348 13.55 1.92 -2.89
C PHE A 348 12.05 2.25 -2.77
N PRO A 349 11.49 2.23 -1.54
CA PRO A 349 10.14 2.74 -1.30
C PRO A 349 10.00 4.17 -1.83
N THR A 350 8.98 4.47 -2.62
CA THR A 350 8.84 5.79 -3.23
C THR A 350 7.38 6.25 -3.22
N SER A 351 7.19 7.55 -3.02
CA SER A 351 5.90 8.20 -3.24
C SER A 351 5.61 8.28 -4.73
N MET A 352 4.36 7.99 -5.09
CA MET A 352 3.86 8.00 -6.47
C MET A 352 2.85 9.13 -6.62
N GLU A 353 2.87 9.84 -7.73
CA GLU A 353 1.86 10.84 -8.05
C GLU A 353 0.61 10.16 -8.61
N GLY A 354 -0.27 9.76 -7.69
CA GLY A 354 -1.57 9.17 -8.03
C GLY A 354 -1.44 7.79 -8.66
N VAL A 355 -1.40 6.74 -7.83
CA VAL A 355 -1.31 5.34 -8.31
C VAL A 355 -2.50 4.92 -9.18
N LEU A 356 -3.64 5.59 -9.02
CA LEU A 356 -4.84 5.41 -9.85
C LEU A 356 -4.90 6.38 -11.05
N GLY A 357 -3.92 7.26 -11.19
CA GLY A 357 -3.77 8.20 -12.30
C GLY A 357 -2.53 7.87 -13.14
N TYR A 358 -1.64 8.84 -13.32
CA TYR A 358 -0.39 8.68 -14.08
C TYR A 358 0.57 7.64 -13.46
N ASN A 359 0.55 7.51 -12.12
CA ASN A 359 1.30 6.51 -11.38
C ASN A 359 2.80 6.48 -11.70
N ASN A 360 3.43 7.65 -11.59
CA ASN A 360 4.86 7.83 -11.71
C ASN A 360 5.42 8.60 -10.50
N ALA A 361 6.71 8.47 -10.24
CA ALA A 361 7.44 9.26 -9.27
C ALA A 361 7.93 10.55 -9.95
N ILE A 362 7.18 11.64 -9.79
CA ILE A 362 7.50 12.95 -10.41
C ILE A 362 8.42 13.74 -9.47
N ALA A 363 9.57 14.19 -9.96
CA ALA A 363 10.60 14.83 -9.14
C ALA A 363 10.08 16.06 -8.38
N LEU A 364 9.19 16.85 -8.98
CA LEU A 364 8.49 17.96 -8.33
C LEU A 364 7.72 17.51 -7.09
N THR A 365 6.82 16.53 -7.25
CA THR A 365 5.88 16.15 -6.20
C THR A 365 6.48 15.18 -5.19
N VAL A 366 7.51 14.42 -5.55
CA VAL A 366 8.30 13.64 -4.56
C VAL A 366 8.85 14.56 -3.46
N GLY A 367 9.33 15.76 -3.82
CA GLY A 367 9.70 16.79 -2.83
C GLY A 367 8.51 17.20 -1.95
N MET A 368 7.36 17.49 -2.57
CA MET A 368 6.11 17.86 -1.86
C MET A 368 5.59 16.75 -0.93
N PHE A 369 5.71 15.48 -1.31
CA PHE A 369 5.27 14.35 -0.49
C PHE A 369 6.25 14.11 0.67
N THR A 370 7.55 14.27 0.43
CA THR A 370 8.60 14.16 1.46
C THR A 370 8.36 15.13 2.62
N GLU A 371 7.78 16.31 2.34
CA GLU A 371 7.46 17.31 3.35
C GLU A 371 6.49 16.82 4.43
N ASP A 372 5.59 15.88 4.10
CA ASP A 372 4.72 15.22 5.06
C ASP A 372 5.31 13.90 5.56
N LEU A 373 5.87 13.09 4.64
CA LEU A 373 6.38 11.76 4.94
C LEU A 373 7.50 11.81 6.00
N LYS A 374 8.22 12.93 6.13
CA LYS A 374 9.23 13.14 7.18
C LYS A 374 8.69 13.05 8.61
N TYR A 375 7.37 13.19 8.81
CA TYR A 375 6.73 13.04 10.12
C TYR A 375 6.36 11.59 10.46
N LEU A 376 6.46 10.66 9.50
CA LEU A 376 6.31 9.24 9.80
C LEU A 376 7.51 8.75 10.62
N ARG A 377 7.25 7.86 11.58
CA ARG A 377 8.30 7.41 12.53
C ARG A 377 9.38 6.55 11.85
N ASP A 378 9.01 5.77 10.84
CA ASP A 378 9.93 5.02 10.01
C ASP A 378 10.48 5.93 8.89
N PRO A 379 11.80 6.17 8.85
CA PRO A 379 12.41 7.07 7.88
C PRO A 379 12.35 6.51 6.47
N ALA A 380 12.16 5.20 6.28
CA ALA A 380 12.12 4.62 4.94
C ALA A 380 11.05 5.29 4.06
N TYR A 381 9.94 5.72 4.67
CA TYR A 381 8.88 6.46 3.96
C TYR A 381 9.29 7.84 3.45
N SER A 382 10.27 8.50 4.07
CA SER A 382 10.78 9.80 3.60
C SER A 382 12.13 9.70 2.91
N TYR A 383 12.96 8.73 3.27
CA TYR A 383 14.29 8.53 2.70
C TYR A 383 14.24 7.81 1.36
N GLY A 384 13.43 6.76 1.28
CA GLY A 384 13.25 5.99 0.06
C GLY A 384 12.91 6.87 -1.15
N PRO A 385 11.93 7.80 -1.08
CA PRO A 385 11.55 8.62 -2.23
C PRO A 385 12.69 9.46 -2.83
N TRP A 386 13.50 10.14 -2.00
CA TRP A 386 14.61 10.94 -2.54
C TRP A 386 15.85 10.10 -2.90
N VAL A 387 16.05 8.94 -2.28
CA VAL A 387 17.07 7.96 -2.74
C VAL A 387 16.68 7.40 -4.10
N SER A 388 15.42 6.98 -4.26
CA SER A 388 14.85 6.48 -5.52
C SER A 388 15.03 7.48 -6.66
N ALA A 389 14.64 8.74 -6.43
CA ALA A 389 14.84 9.82 -7.40
C ALA A 389 16.32 10.07 -7.71
N GLY A 390 17.22 9.97 -6.72
CA GLY A 390 18.66 10.07 -6.93
C GLY A 390 19.22 8.96 -7.82
N GLU A 391 18.82 7.71 -7.57
CA GLU A 391 19.26 6.52 -8.30
C GLU A 391 18.92 6.60 -9.80
N VAL A 392 17.67 6.94 -10.12
CA VAL A 392 17.20 6.99 -11.52
C VAL A 392 17.78 8.15 -12.32
N SER A 393 18.28 9.20 -11.64
CA SER A 393 18.78 10.41 -12.29
C SER A 393 20.20 10.26 -12.87
N ARG A 394 20.90 9.17 -12.54
CA ARG A 394 22.16 8.61 -13.11
C ARG A 394 23.39 9.52 -13.32
N SER A 395 23.28 10.86 -13.36
CA SER A 395 24.33 11.91 -13.32
C SER A 395 23.80 13.32 -13.66
N GLY A 396 22.49 13.50 -13.85
CA GLY A 396 21.88 14.77 -14.28
C GLY A 396 21.07 15.48 -13.20
N LYS A 397 20.16 16.36 -13.65
CA LYS A 397 19.07 16.87 -12.80
C LYS A 397 18.18 15.71 -12.34
N TYR A 398 17.43 15.91 -11.26
CA TYR A 398 16.38 14.93 -10.90
C TYR A 398 15.39 14.73 -12.05
N THR A 399 15.03 13.47 -12.31
CA THR A 399 14.13 13.06 -13.40
C THR A 399 12.90 12.32 -12.89
N ASP A 400 11.80 12.43 -13.63
CA ASP A 400 10.56 11.69 -13.35
C ASP A 400 10.73 10.21 -13.71
N ASN A 401 10.07 9.30 -12.97
CA ASN A 401 10.14 7.85 -13.23
C ASN A 401 8.78 7.12 -13.13
N PRO A 402 8.21 6.57 -14.22
CA PRO A 402 8.66 6.77 -15.60
C PRO A 402 8.43 8.21 -16.07
N GLY A 403 9.37 8.68 -16.88
CA GLY A 403 9.28 9.93 -17.62
C GLY A 403 8.89 9.72 -19.10
N ASP A 404 9.35 10.61 -19.97
CA ASP A 404 9.17 10.57 -21.43
C ASP A 404 9.82 9.30 -22.01
N PRO A 405 9.14 8.55 -22.90
CA PRO A 405 7.87 8.86 -23.58
C PRO A 405 6.59 8.36 -22.91
N GLU A 406 6.68 7.64 -21.79
CA GLU A 406 5.49 7.03 -21.17
C GLU A 406 4.63 8.07 -20.45
N ASN A 407 5.27 9.04 -19.80
CA ASN A 407 4.63 10.19 -19.20
C ASN A 407 5.36 11.48 -19.57
N TRP A 408 4.71 12.63 -19.40
CA TRP A 408 5.34 13.92 -19.67
C TRP A 408 6.51 14.17 -18.69
N SER A 409 7.70 14.57 -19.18
CA SER A 409 8.90 14.88 -18.35
C SER A 409 9.30 16.37 -18.28
N ASN A 410 8.35 17.26 -18.00
CA ASN A 410 8.62 18.61 -17.49
C ASN A 410 8.30 18.69 -15.99
N SER A 411 9.09 18.05 -15.15
CA SER A 411 9.35 18.69 -13.86
C SER A 411 10.08 20.02 -14.12
N TYR A 412 9.30 21.11 -14.25
CA TYR A 412 9.80 22.47 -14.51
C TYR A 412 10.68 22.97 -13.36
N THR A 413 10.48 22.44 -12.16
CA THR A 413 11.22 22.74 -10.94
C THR A 413 11.13 21.56 -9.98
N GLN A 414 11.99 21.56 -8.96
CA GLN A 414 11.93 20.67 -7.80
C GLN A 414 12.70 21.32 -6.65
N TYR A 415 12.39 20.92 -5.43
CA TYR A 415 13.14 21.28 -4.21
C TYR A 415 13.51 20.02 -3.40
N LEU A 416 13.75 18.91 -4.11
CA LEU A 416 13.89 17.58 -3.52
C LEU A 416 15.07 17.48 -2.56
N SER A 417 16.22 18.09 -2.87
CA SER A 417 17.37 18.08 -1.96
C SER A 417 17.10 18.85 -0.66
N GLU A 418 16.28 19.90 -0.71
CA GLU A 418 15.85 20.65 0.48
C GLU A 418 14.89 19.82 1.33
N ALA A 419 13.87 19.22 0.72
CA ALA A 419 12.96 18.30 1.42
C ALA A 419 13.71 17.09 2.02
N ALA A 420 14.71 16.56 1.31
CA ALA A 420 15.59 15.51 1.81
C ALA A 420 16.39 15.98 3.04
N TRP A 421 17.00 17.16 2.98
CA TRP A 421 17.70 17.77 4.11
C TRP A 421 16.77 17.95 5.32
N ASP A 422 15.55 18.42 5.10
CA ASP A 422 14.57 18.59 6.17
C ASP A 422 14.16 17.26 6.79
N SER A 423 14.00 16.20 5.99
CA SER A 423 13.71 14.85 6.49
C SER A 423 14.85 14.29 7.38
N THR A 424 16.10 14.53 6.99
CA THR A 424 17.27 14.11 7.79
C THR A 424 17.43 14.95 9.05
N SER A 425 17.22 16.26 8.95
CA SER A 425 17.27 17.20 10.06
C SER A 425 16.17 16.95 11.08
N HIS A 426 14.94 16.65 10.65
CA HIS A 426 13.84 16.25 11.53
C HIS A 426 14.23 15.02 12.34
N ARG A 427 14.82 14.01 11.70
CA ARG A 427 15.26 12.78 12.37
C ARG A 427 16.37 13.00 13.38
N SER A 428 17.33 13.87 13.06
CA SER A 428 18.43 14.21 13.99
C SER A 428 17.91 14.88 15.27
N ARG A 429 16.86 15.70 15.15
CA ARG A 429 16.21 16.40 16.27
C ARG A 429 15.24 15.49 17.05
N ASN A 430 14.68 14.48 16.38
CA ASN A 430 13.74 13.51 16.94
C ASN A 430 14.24 12.07 16.74
N PRO A 431 15.33 11.65 17.41
CA PRO A 431 15.85 10.30 17.25
C PRO A 431 14.80 9.27 17.71
N PRO A 432 14.67 8.12 17.02
CA PRO A 432 13.77 7.06 17.48
C PRO A 432 14.19 6.59 18.88
N PRO A 433 13.23 6.13 19.72
CA PRO A 433 13.59 5.48 20.97
C PRO A 433 14.53 4.30 20.70
N PRO A 434 15.50 4.02 21.58
CA PRO A 434 16.46 2.94 21.36
C PRO A 434 15.74 1.62 21.15
N THR A 435 16.00 0.97 20.02
CA THR A 435 15.51 -0.39 19.75
C THR A 435 16.14 -1.36 20.75
N PRO A 436 15.37 -2.26 21.38
CA PRO A 436 15.95 -3.38 22.09
C PRO A 436 16.78 -4.18 21.09
N ARG A 437 18.08 -4.34 21.34
CA ARG A 437 18.95 -5.19 20.51
C ARG A 437 18.33 -6.58 20.42
N ALA A 438 17.87 -6.96 19.23
CA ALA A 438 17.65 -8.36 18.90
C ALA A 438 19.01 -9.06 19.02
N GLY A 439 19.18 -9.86 20.08
CA GLY A 439 20.37 -10.66 20.26
C GLY A 439 20.46 -11.69 19.15
N SER A 440 21.46 -11.56 18.27
CA SER A 440 21.92 -12.70 17.48
C SER A 440 22.29 -13.83 18.44
N PRO A 441 21.90 -15.10 18.18
CA PRO A 441 22.36 -16.21 18.98
C PRO A 441 23.84 -16.41 18.70
N SER A 442 24.71 -15.85 19.54
CA SER A 442 26.13 -16.18 19.50
C SER A 442 26.26 -17.63 19.96
N THR A 443 26.74 -18.49 19.08
CA THR A 443 27.29 -19.80 19.39
C THR A 443 28.46 -19.65 20.37
N ARG A 444 28.17 -19.65 21.68
CA ARG A 444 29.21 -19.84 22.70
C ARG A 444 29.46 -21.32 22.88
N SER A 445 30.50 -21.78 22.20
CA SER A 445 31.29 -22.95 22.56
C SER A 445 31.65 -22.89 24.05
N THR A 446 31.21 -23.89 24.79
CA THR A 446 31.60 -24.16 26.17
C THR A 446 33.03 -24.69 26.20
N THR A 447 33.99 -23.83 26.54
CA THR A 447 35.27 -24.28 27.10
C THR A 447 35.32 -23.88 28.57
N ALA A 448 35.20 -24.90 29.41
CA ALA A 448 35.29 -24.81 30.86
C ALA A 448 36.65 -24.22 31.30
N ARG A 449 36.62 -23.24 32.20
CA ARG A 449 37.77 -22.87 33.04
C ARG A 449 37.45 -23.25 34.48
N ASN A 450 38.25 -24.16 35.02
CA ASN A 450 38.24 -24.53 36.43
C ASN A 450 38.57 -23.32 37.33
N PRO A 451 37.95 -23.21 38.53
CA PRO A 451 38.25 -22.15 39.48
C PRO A 451 39.54 -22.44 40.27
N ARG A 452 40.37 -21.41 40.48
CA ARG A 452 41.52 -21.45 41.40
C ARG A 452 41.06 -21.30 42.86
N PRO A 453 41.70 -22.00 43.82
CA PRO A 453 41.41 -21.86 45.26
C PRO A 453 42.14 -20.67 45.91
N PRO A 454 41.71 -20.21 47.11
CA PRO A 454 42.24 -19.02 47.78
C PRO A 454 43.56 -19.29 48.54
N PRO A 455 44.31 -18.25 48.95
CA PRO A 455 45.71 -18.36 49.33
C PRO A 455 45.92 -18.59 50.84
N THR A 456 47.05 -19.23 51.20
CA THR A 456 47.63 -19.22 52.55
C THR A 456 49.14 -18.92 52.47
N PRO A 457 49.75 -18.37 53.55
CA PRO A 457 50.87 -17.44 53.48
C PRO A 457 52.28 -18.07 53.47
N ARG A 458 53.23 -17.23 53.06
CA ARG A 458 54.67 -17.43 52.86
C ARG A 458 55.44 -18.04 54.03
N ALA A 459 56.37 -18.94 53.71
CA ALA A 459 57.68 -19.06 54.36
C ALA A 459 58.78 -18.91 53.29
N GLY A 460 59.86 -18.18 53.61
CA GLY A 460 60.82 -17.63 52.65
C GLY A 460 61.95 -18.56 52.22
N ALA A 461 62.71 -18.11 51.22
CA ALA A 461 64.17 -18.15 51.15
C ALA A 461 64.69 -17.60 49.81
N ALA A 462 65.73 -16.76 49.93
CA ALA A 462 66.89 -16.58 49.05
C ALA A 462 66.69 -16.39 47.52
N GLY A 463 67.06 -15.19 47.04
CA GLY A 463 67.18 -14.88 45.62
C GLY A 463 68.50 -15.35 44.97
N PRO A 464 68.64 -15.23 43.63
CA PRO A 464 69.89 -15.56 42.96
C PRO A 464 70.68 -14.31 42.53
N ARG A 465 72.00 -14.45 42.63
CA ARG A 465 73.03 -13.51 42.17
C ARG A 465 73.10 -13.44 40.64
N ARG A 466 73.44 -12.23 40.17
CA ARG A 466 73.87 -11.88 38.80
C ARG A 466 75.21 -12.53 38.41
N ALA A 467 75.37 -12.82 37.11
CA ALA A 467 76.55 -12.51 36.25
C ALA A 467 76.23 -12.99 34.81
N ARG A 468 76.08 -12.10 33.81
CA ARG A 468 77.10 -11.48 32.91
C ARG A 468 77.73 -12.45 31.88
N SER A 469 77.51 -12.13 30.59
CA SER A 469 78.37 -12.28 29.37
C SER A 469 77.53 -12.78 28.19
N GLY A 470 77.60 -12.31 26.94
CA GLY A 470 78.35 -11.28 26.22
C GLY A 470 77.70 -11.10 24.83
N CYS A 471 77.68 -9.89 24.29
CA CYS A 471 78.25 -9.48 22.98
C CYS A 471 78.04 -10.44 21.79
N SER A 472 77.26 -10.02 20.79
CA SER A 472 77.75 -9.66 19.42
C SER A 472 76.59 -9.37 18.45
N THR A 473 76.71 -8.23 17.75
CA THR A 473 75.87 -7.61 16.71
C THR A 473 76.08 -8.28 15.31
N PRO A 474 75.66 -7.70 14.15
CA PRO A 474 74.33 -7.72 13.52
C PRO A 474 74.38 -8.28 12.07
N GLY A 475 73.26 -8.33 11.34
CA GLY A 475 73.32 -8.36 9.86
C GLY A 475 72.18 -9.05 9.11
N THR A 476 71.31 -8.23 8.51
CA THR A 476 70.89 -8.25 7.09
C THR A 476 70.79 -9.60 6.36
N THR A 477 69.64 -9.91 5.74
CA THR A 477 69.27 -9.57 4.34
C THR A 477 68.03 -10.37 3.92
N ARG A 478 67.22 -9.76 3.05
CA ARG A 478 66.13 -10.32 2.24
C ARG A 478 66.43 -11.70 1.64
N CYS A 479 65.42 -12.57 1.60
CA CYS A 479 64.73 -13.08 0.40
C CYS A 479 63.80 -14.24 0.78
N GLY A 480 62.57 -14.23 0.27
CA GLY A 480 61.54 -15.25 0.50
C GLY A 480 60.18 -14.62 0.69
#